data_AF-A0A820A6U6-F1
#
_entry.id   AF-A0A820A6U6-F1
#
_cell.length_a   1.000
_cell.length_b   1.000
_cell.length_c   1.000
_cell.angle_alpha   90.00
_cell.angle_beta   90.00
_cell.angle_gamma   90.00
#
_symmetry.space_group_name_H-M   'P 1'
#
loop_
_entity.id
_entity.type
_entity.pdbx_description
1 polymer ?
#
loop_
_entity_poly.entity_id
_entity_poly.type
_entity_poly.pdbx_seq_one_letter_code
_entity_poly.pdbx_strand_id
1 'polypeptide(L)'
;QRFFKTGKGEYGEGDVFIGVRVPDNRIVAKRYITLPFVEIDRLLNSSIHEHRQAAIFILVYRFLGASKTSPRDDNLRSELSTFYINALKRGRVNNWDLVDASAEHLLGGYLEDRPRQLLFDLASSNQLWERRAAMIATFAFIKRKDGSTTFELAKKLLNDSEPLMHKAVGWMLRETGKRISQKVLTSFLDQHAAQMPRIMLSYAIEHLSIKQRTHYRNLK
;
A
#
# COMPACT_ATOMS: atom_id res chain seq x y z
N GLN A 1 -13.06 -2.94 16.72
CA GLN A 1 -13.30 -1.47 16.69
C GLN A 1 -12.06 -0.64 17.11
N ARG A 2 -11.42 -0.84 18.28
CA ARG A 2 -10.19 -0.06 18.68
C ARG A 2 -9.01 -0.13 17.69
N PHE A 3 -8.86 -1.23 16.97
CA PHE A 3 -7.77 -1.43 15.99
C PHE A 3 -7.92 -0.56 14.73
N PHE A 4 -9.15 -0.37 14.25
CA PHE A 4 -9.45 0.36 13.02
C PHE A 4 -9.77 1.84 13.22
N LYS A 5 -9.70 2.34 14.46
CA LYS A 5 -9.85 3.77 14.79
C LYS A 5 -11.11 4.37 14.15
N THR A 6 -12.26 3.98 14.71
CA THR A 6 -13.62 4.25 14.19
C THR A 6 -14.30 5.44 14.87
N GLY A 7 -13.61 6.16 15.76
CA GLY A 7 -14.12 7.35 16.42
C GLY A 7 -14.20 8.56 15.49
N LYS A 8 -14.88 9.62 15.94
CA LYS A 8 -15.01 10.88 15.20
C LYS A 8 -13.63 11.51 14.94
N GLY A 9 -13.35 11.87 13.68
CA GLY A 9 -12.07 12.40 13.22
C GLY A 9 -10.97 11.34 13.07
N GLU A 10 -11.27 10.06 13.32
CA GLU A 10 -10.34 8.97 13.07
C GLU A 10 -10.50 8.41 11.65
N TYR A 11 -9.47 7.74 11.14
CA TYR A 11 -9.42 7.33 9.73
C TYR A 11 -10.44 6.25 9.34
N GLY A 12 -11.01 5.53 10.31
CA GLY A 12 -12.08 4.54 10.11
C GLY A 12 -13.45 5.05 10.55
N GLU A 13 -13.63 6.37 10.74
CA GLU A 13 -14.93 6.94 11.08
C GLU A 13 -16.00 6.49 10.07
N GLY A 14 -17.11 5.94 10.58
CA GLY A 14 -18.22 5.44 9.76
C GLY A 14 -18.07 4.00 9.24
N ASP A 15 -16.93 3.33 9.48
CA ASP A 15 -16.79 1.91 9.13
C ASP A 15 -17.67 1.01 10.02
N VAL A 16 -18.51 0.18 9.38
CA VAL A 16 -19.30 -0.86 10.05
C VAL A 16 -18.59 -2.21 9.89
N PHE A 17 -18.44 -2.96 10.98
CA PHE A 17 -17.79 -4.28 10.97
C PHE A 17 -18.80 -5.37 11.36
N ILE A 18 -18.86 -6.44 10.57
CA ILE A 18 -19.71 -7.61 10.87
C ILE A 18 -18.95 -8.74 11.60
N GLY A 19 -17.65 -8.57 11.84
CA GLY A 19 -16.84 -9.47 12.67
C GLY A 19 -16.30 -10.69 11.93
N VAL A 20 -16.26 -10.67 10.60
CA VAL A 20 -15.69 -11.76 9.79
C VAL A 20 -14.18 -11.63 9.77
N ARG A 21 -13.47 -12.71 10.11
CA ARG A 21 -12.00 -12.69 10.13
C ARG A 21 -11.46 -12.67 8.70
N VAL A 22 -10.31 -12.03 8.51
CA VAL A 22 -9.66 -11.90 7.19
C VAL A 22 -9.49 -13.23 6.45
N PRO A 23 -9.03 -14.34 7.08
CA PRO A 23 -8.92 -15.63 6.39
C PRO A 23 -10.27 -16.13 5.86
N ASP A 24 -11.34 -15.98 6.65
CA ASP A 24 -12.69 -16.40 6.29
C ASP A 24 -13.22 -15.55 5.14
N ASN A 25 -12.98 -14.22 5.17
CA ASN A 25 -13.36 -13.31 4.10
C ASN A 25 -12.62 -13.60 2.77
N ARG A 26 -11.34 -14.00 2.84
CA ARG A 26 -10.56 -14.44 1.67
C ARG A 26 -11.13 -15.70 1.04
N ILE A 27 -11.61 -16.65 1.85
CA ILE A 27 -12.27 -17.87 1.35
C ILE A 27 -13.52 -17.50 0.55
N VAL A 28 -14.34 -16.59 1.06
CA VAL A 28 -15.54 -16.11 0.36
C VAL A 28 -15.13 -15.42 -0.94
N ALA A 29 -14.24 -14.43 -0.89
CA ALA A 29 -13.77 -13.70 -2.08
C ALA A 29 -13.26 -14.64 -3.19
N LYS A 30 -12.52 -15.70 -2.83
CA LYS A 30 -11.99 -16.67 -3.81
C LYS A 30 -13.07 -17.47 -4.53
N ARG A 31 -14.25 -17.67 -3.93
CA ARG A 31 -15.39 -18.35 -4.58
C ARG A 31 -16.07 -17.48 -5.63
N TYR A 32 -15.91 -16.16 -5.54
CA TYR A 32 -16.57 -15.17 -6.40
C TYR A 32 -15.56 -14.39 -7.26
N ILE A 33 -14.46 -15.01 -7.70
CA ILE A 33 -13.47 -14.34 -8.56
C ILE A 33 -14.03 -13.91 -9.93
N THR A 34 -15.12 -14.52 -10.38
CA THR A 34 -15.80 -14.21 -11.65
C THR A 34 -16.86 -13.12 -11.52
N LEU A 35 -17.00 -12.50 -10.34
CA LEU A 35 -18.02 -11.50 -10.09
C LEU A 35 -17.90 -10.32 -11.08
N PRO A 36 -19.00 -9.88 -11.71
CA PRO A 36 -18.99 -8.72 -12.60
C PRO A 36 -18.54 -7.44 -11.90
N PHE A 37 -17.92 -6.51 -12.63
CA PHE A 37 -17.44 -5.23 -12.05
C PHE A 37 -18.54 -4.43 -11.36
N VAL A 38 -19.78 -4.47 -11.87
CA VAL A 38 -20.93 -3.79 -11.24
C VAL A 38 -21.20 -4.30 -9.82
N GLU A 39 -21.11 -5.61 -9.59
CA GLU A 39 -21.32 -6.21 -8.28
C GLU A 39 -20.11 -5.96 -7.35
N ILE A 40 -18.89 -5.94 -7.91
CA ILE A 40 -17.70 -5.51 -7.15
C ILE A 40 -17.86 -4.04 -6.70
N ASP A 41 -18.39 -3.16 -7.56
CA ASP A 41 -18.63 -1.76 -7.19
C ASP A 41 -19.69 -1.63 -6.10
N ARG A 42 -20.75 -2.46 -6.14
CA ARG A 42 -21.75 -2.51 -5.06
C ARG A 42 -21.12 -2.89 -3.72
N LEU A 43 -20.23 -3.88 -3.70
CA LEU A 43 -19.47 -4.25 -2.50
C LEU A 43 -18.55 -3.11 -2.02
N LEU A 44 -17.88 -2.40 -2.94
CA LEU A 44 -17.04 -1.24 -2.61
C LEU A 44 -17.83 -0.04 -2.05
N ASN A 45 -19.10 0.09 -2.39
CA ASN A 45 -19.98 1.14 -1.89
C ASN A 45 -20.69 0.77 -0.56
N SER A 46 -20.53 -0.46 -0.08
CA SER A 46 -21.08 -0.92 1.19
C SER A 46 -20.44 -0.21 2.39
N SER A 47 -21.26 0.13 3.40
CA SER A 47 -20.77 0.63 4.69
C SER A 47 -20.02 -0.46 5.48
N ILE A 48 -20.36 -1.73 5.26
CA ILE A 48 -19.70 -2.88 5.88
C ILE A 48 -18.28 -3.05 5.31
N HIS A 49 -17.28 -3.02 6.19
CA HIS A 49 -15.86 -3.14 5.86
C HIS A 49 -15.52 -4.45 5.18
N GLU A 50 -16.03 -5.57 5.69
CA GLU A 50 -15.72 -6.89 5.15
C GLU A 50 -16.26 -7.08 3.72
N HIS A 51 -17.33 -6.38 3.33
CA HIS A 51 -17.81 -6.35 1.94
C HIS A 51 -16.79 -5.66 1.01
N ARG A 52 -16.32 -4.47 1.39
CA ARG A 52 -15.28 -3.74 0.65
C ARG A 52 -13.99 -4.55 0.56
N GLN A 53 -13.59 -5.17 1.67
CA GLN A 53 -12.41 -6.02 1.72
C GLN A 53 -12.55 -7.27 0.83
N ALA A 54 -13.73 -7.88 0.76
CA ALA A 54 -13.99 -8.99 -0.17
C ALA A 54 -13.84 -8.55 -1.63
N ALA A 55 -14.39 -7.39 -2.00
CA ALA A 55 -14.21 -6.81 -3.33
C ALA A 55 -12.73 -6.58 -3.67
N ILE A 56 -11.95 -6.04 -2.74
CA ILE A 56 -10.52 -5.86 -2.91
C ILE A 56 -9.80 -7.19 -3.16
N PHE A 57 -10.11 -8.23 -2.38
CA PHE A 57 -9.53 -9.55 -2.58
C PHE A 57 -9.92 -10.16 -3.93
N ILE A 58 -11.16 -10.00 -4.37
CA ILE A 58 -11.62 -10.43 -5.70
C ILE A 58 -10.77 -9.76 -6.80
N LEU A 59 -10.62 -8.44 -6.75
CA LEU A 59 -9.82 -7.69 -7.72
C LEU A 59 -8.36 -8.18 -7.77
N VAL A 60 -7.74 -8.37 -6.59
CA VAL A 60 -6.37 -8.88 -6.48
C VAL A 60 -6.25 -10.30 -7.04
N TYR A 61 -7.19 -11.20 -6.73
CA TYR A 61 -7.16 -12.57 -7.26
C TYR A 61 -7.29 -12.60 -8.79
N ARG A 62 -8.20 -11.77 -9.35
CA ARG A 62 -8.33 -11.63 -10.80
C ARG A 62 -7.05 -11.10 -11.43
N PHE A 63 -6.41 -10.09 -10.83
CA PHE A 63 -5.18 -9.51 -11.34
C PHE A 63 -4.01 -10.51 -11.31
N LEU A 64 -3.86 -11.25 -10.21
CA LEU A 64 -2.84 -12.28 -10.08
C LEU A 64 -3.09 -13.45 -11.04
N GLY A 65 -4.36 -13.80 -11.32
CA GLY A 65 -4.73 -14.77 -12.35
C GLY A 65 -4.30 -14.30 -13.75
N ALA A 66 -4.71 -13.09 -14.12
CA ALA A 66 -4.36 -12.45 -15.40
C ALA A 66 -2.84 -12.28 -15.59
N SER A 67 -2.09 -12.10 -14.49
CA SER A 67 -0.63 -11.98 -14.53
C SER A 67 0.09 -13.32 -14.77
N LYS A 68 -0.59 -14.45 -14.59
CA LYS A 68 -0.03 -15.81 -14.70
C LYS A 68 -0.41 -16.55 -15.98
N THR A 69 -1.30 -16.00 -16.81
CA THR A 69 -1.65 -16.59 -18.11
C THR A 69 -0.46 -16.53 -19.07
N SER A 70 -0.48 -17.39 -20.11
CA SER A 70 0.49 -17.36 -21.20
C SER A 70 -0.27 -17.32 -22.54
N PRO A 71 -0.30 -16.18 -23.25
CA PRO A 71 0.32 -14.90 -22.88
C PRO A 71 -0.35 -14.23 -21.66
N ARG A 72 0.38 -13.32 -21.00
CA ARG A 72 -0.13 -12.49 -19.90
C ARG A 72 -1.30 -11.64 -20.38
N ASP A 73 -2.42 -11.63 -19.65
CA ASP A 73 -3.61 -10.87 -20.03
C ASP A 73 -3.50 -9.40 -19.58
N ASP A 74 -2.84 -8.59 -20.39
CA ASP A 74 -2.61 -7.18 -20.11
C ASP A 74 -3.87 -6.31 -20.24
N ASN A 75 -4.86 -6.75 -21.02
CA ASN A 75 -6.14 -6.05 -21.14
C ASN A 75 -6.89 -6.12 -19.81
N LEU A 76 -7.07 -7.32 -19.26
CA LEU A 76 -7.74 -7.49 -17.97
C LEU A 76 -6.96 -6.84 -16.83
N ARG A 77 -5.61 -6.93 -16.83
CA ARG A 77 -4.78 -6.21 -15.84
C ARG A 77 -5.03 -4.70 -15.89
N SER A 78 -5.12 -4.12 -17.09
CA SER A 78 -5.40 -2.70 -17.29
C SER A 78 -6.78 -2.30 -16.78
N GLU A 79 -7.82 -3.09 -17.09
CA GLU A 79 -9.18 -2.85 -16.60
C GLU A 79 -9.25 -2.90 -15.06
N LEU A 80 -8.65 -3.92 -14.44
CA LEU A 80 -8.64 -4.10 -12.99
C LEU A 80 -7.90 -2.95 -12.28
N SER A 81 -6.74 -2.53 -12.82
CA SER A 81 -5.98 -1.41 -12.29
C SER A 81 -6.73 -0.09 -12.43
N THR A 82 -7.35 0.15 -13.58
CA THR A 82 -8.18 1.35 -13.82
C THR A 82 -9.38 1.39 -12.87
N PHE A 83 -10.08 0.27 -12.70
CA PHE A 83 -11.19 0.14 -11.76
C PHE A 83 -10.74 0.43 -10.32
N TYR A 84 -9.60 -0.11 -9.90
CA TYR A 84 -9.03 0.15 -8.58
C TYR A 84 -8.67 1.62 -8.36
N ILE A 85 -8.00 2.26 -9.33
CA ILE A 85 -7.64 3.69 -9.26
C ILE A 85 -8.89 4.54 -9.10
N ASN A 86 -9.95 4.24 -9.86
CA ASN A 86 -11.21 4.96 -9.78
C ASN A 86 -11.92 4.74 -8.43
N ALA A 87 -11.86 3.54 -7.86
CA ALA A 87 -12.39 3.28 -6.52
C ALA A 87 -11.59 4.02 -5.42
N LEU A 88 -10.26 4.06 -5.55
CA LEU A 88 -9.36 4.77 -4.64
C LEU A 88 -9.66 6.28 -4.64
N LYS A 89 -9.72 6.91 -5.81
CA LYS A 89 -10.03 8.35 -5.97
C LYS A 89 -11.43 8.73 -5.49
N ARG A 90 -12.40 7.81 -5.59
CA ARG A 90 -13.76 7.98 -5.04
C ARG A 90 -13.85 7.76 -3.53
N GLY A 91 -12.73 7.47 -2.86
CA GLY A 91 -12.69 7.22 -1.42
C GLY A 91 -13.33 5.89 -1.01
N ARG A 92 -13.40 4.90 -1.91
CA ARG A 92 -13.94 3.55 -1.61
C ARG A 92 -12.88 2.56 -1.15
N VAL A 93 -11.61 2.93 -1.30
CA VAL A 93 -10.46 2.23 -0.73
C VAL A 93 -9.85 3.13 0.33
N ASN A 94 -10.53 3.21 1.47
CA ASN A 94 -10.33 4.26 2.48
C ASN A 94 -9.93 3.72 3.86
N ASN A 95 -9.20 2.60 3.88
CA ASN A 95 -8.61 2.05 5.10
C ASN A 95 -7.25 1.44 4.76
N TRP A 96 -6.33 1.41 5.72
CA TRP A 96 -4.96 0.95 5.48
C TRP A 96 -4.92 -0.51 5.07
N ASP A 97 -5.81 -1.36 5.59
CA ASP A 97 -5.83 -2.79 5.25
C ASP A 97 -6.34 -3.03 3.83
N LEU A 98 -7.30 -2.22 3.35
CA LEU A 98 -7.77 -2.25 1.97
C LEU A 98 -6.65 -1.83 1.01
N VAL A 99 -5.94 -0.72 1.32
CA VAL A 99 -4.81 -0.24 0.52
C VAL A 99 -3.66 -1.25 0.53
N ASP A 100 -3.25 -1.71 1.71
CA ASP A 100 -2.10 -2.59 1.86
C ASP A 100 -2.31 -3.96 1.21
N ALA A 101 -3.57 -4.45 1.19
CA ALA A 101 -3.91 -5.70 0.52
C ALA A 101 -3.91 -5.61 -1.01
N SER A 102 -3.91 -4.41 -1.59
CA SER A 102 -4.22 -4.18 -3.01
C SER A 102 -3.14 -3.46 -3.79
N ALA A 103 -2.54 -2.40 -3.22
CA ALA A 103 -1.72 -1.45 -3.96
C ALA A 103 -0.46 -2.10 -4.56
N GLU A 104 0.17 -3.06 -3.87
CA GLU A 104 1.30 -3.82 -4.42
C GLU A 104 0.94 -4.45 -5.77
N HIS A 105 -0.24 -5.04 -5.88
CA HIS A 105 -0.65 -5.80 -7.06
C HIS A 105 -1.31 -4.90 -8.11
N LEU A 106 -2.39 -4.22 -7.73
CA LEU A 106 -3.26 -3.48 -8.65
C LEU A 106 -2.65 -2.16 -9.13
N LEU A 107 -1.65 -1.62 -8.43
CA LEU A 107 -0.84 -0.49 -8.91
C LEU A 107 0.59 -0.92 -9.22
N GLY A 108 1.31 -1.44 -8.23
CA GLY A 108 2.73 -1.79 -8.38
C GLY A 108 2.97 -2.80 -9.48
N GLY A 109 2.25 -3.93 -9.44
CA GLY A 109 2.34 -4.96 -10.48
C GLY A 109 1.94 -4.47 -11.86
N TYR A 110 0.98 -3.54 -11.96
CA TYR A 110 0.58 -2.96 -13.26
C TYR A 110 1.62 -1.99 -13.82
N LEU A 111 2.24 -1.20 -12.95
CA LEU A 111 3.24 -0.18 -13.32
C LEU A 111 4.68 -0.74 -13.44
N GLU A 112 4.85 -2.05 -13.32
CA GLU A 112 6.13 -2.73 -13.33
C GLU A 112 6.95 -2.48 -14.60
N ASP A 113 6.27 -2.46 -15.75
CA ASP A 113 6.78 -2.26 -17.10
C ASP A 113 6.17 -1.01 -17.76
N ARG A 114 5.70 -0.05 -16.95
CA ARG A 114 5.03 1.19 -17.41
C ARG A 114 5.60 2.42 -16.71
N PRO A 115 5.37 3.63 -17.26
CA PRO A 115 5.75 4.88 -16.58
C PRO A 115 5.12 4.98 -15.19
N ARG A 116 5.93 5.38 -14.20
CA ARG A 116 5.53 5.41 -12.79
C ARG A 116 4.99 6.77 -12.32
N GLN A 117 4.79 7.72 -13.24
CA GLN A 117 4.34 9.09 -12.95
C GLN A 117 3.06 9.11 -12.08
N LEU A 118 2.13 8.19 -12.33
CA LEU A 118 0.91 8.04 -11.55
C LEU A 118 1.18 7.92 -10.04
N LEU A 119 2.26 7.25 -9.61
CA LEU A 119 2.58 7.13 -8.18
C LEU A 119 3.00 8.48 -7.59
N PHE A 120 3.68 9.33 -8.35
CA PHE A 120 4.06 10.67 -7.91
C PHE A 120 2.86 11.62 -7.85
N ASP A 121 1.91 11.47 -8.77
CA ASP A 121 0.67 12.22 -8.76
C ASP A 121 -0.17 11.86 -7.52
N LEU A 122 -0.34 10.55 -7.26
CA LEU A 122 -1.02 10.04 -6.06
C LEU A 122 -0.31 10.46 -4.77
N ALA A 123 1.03 10.44 -4.73
CA ALA A 123 1.81 10.90 -3.60
C ALA A 123 1.73 12.43 -3.35
N SER A 124 1.26 13.20 -4.34
CA SER A 124 1.00 14.64 -4.19
C SER A 124 -0.44 14.95 -3.79
N SER A 125 -1.32 13.95 -3.70
CA SER A 125 -2.72 14.12 -3.36
C SER A 125 -2.92 14.55 -1.91
N ASN A 126 -3.95 15.36 -1.66
CA ASN A 126 -4.37 15.68 -0.29
C ASN A 126 -5.00 14.46 0.42
N GLN A 127 -5.37 13.42 -0.32
CA GLN A 127 -5.99 12.21 0.23
C GLN A 127 -4.94 11.24 0.78
N LEU A 128 -5.02 10.94 2.08
CA LEU A 128 -4.14 9.99 2.77
C LEU A 128 -4.00 8.66 2.03
N TRP A 129 -5.13 8.09 1.58
CA TRP A 129 -5.16 6.75 0.99
C TRP A 129 -4.51 6.69 -0.39
N GLU A 130 -4.58 7.77 -1.16
CA GLU A 130 -3.86 7.90 -2.43
C GLU A 130 -2.35 7.93 -2.20
N ARG A 131 -1.89 8.77 -1.26
CA ARG A 131 -0.46 8.84 -0.90
C ARG A 131 0.05 7.50 -0.36
N ARG A 132 -0.76 6.82 0.46
CA ARG A 132 -0.43 5.49 1.00
C ARG A 132 -0.32 4.47 -0.12
N ALA A 133 -1.30 4.42 -1.03
CA ALA A 133 -1.29 3.50 -2.16
C ALA A 133 -0.06 3.71 -3.04
N ALA A 134 0.34 4.97 -3.28
CA ALA A 134 1.55 5.29 -4.03
C ALA A 134 2.81 4.67 -3.41
N MET A 135 2.97 4.82 -2.09
CA MET A 135 4.11 4.26 -1.36
C MET A 135 4.06 2.73 -1.33
N ILE A 136 2.92 2.12 -0.99
CA ILE A 136 2.81 0.66 -0.88
C ILE A 136 2.97 -0.05 -2.24
N ALA A 137 2.54 0.58 -3.34
CA ALA A 137 2.72 0.05 -4.68
C ALA A 137 4.19 -0.24 -5.01
N THR A 138 5.15 0.51 -4.45
CA THR A 138 6.57 0.29 -4.76
C THR A 138 7.10 -1.04 -4.24
N PHE A 139 6.36 -1.74 -3.36
CA PHE A 139 6.77 -3.06 -2.88
C PHE A 139 6.91 -4.08 -4.02
N ALA A 140 6.13 -3.93 -5.11
CA ALA A 140 6.29 -4.75 -6.32
C ALA A 140 7.69 -4.58 -6.94
N PHE A 141 8.20 -3.34 -7.00
CA PHE A 141 9.52 -3.02 -7.55
C PHE A 141 10.64 -3.49 -6.61
N ILE A 142 10.46 -3.30 -5.30
CA ILE A 142 11.41 -3.76 -4.28
C ILE A 142 11.62 -5.29 -4.37
N LYS A 143 10.54 -6.06 -4.59
CA LYS A 143 10.63 -7.51 -4.79
C LYS A 143 11.47 -7.90 -6.01
N ARG A 144 11.59 -7.01 -7.00
CA ARG A 144 12.44 -7.15 -8.20
C ARG A 144 13.79 -6.46 -8.09
N LYS A 145 14.21 -6.11 -6.87
CA LYS A 145 15.47 -5.44 -6.57
C LYS A 145 15.58 -4.00 -7.08
N ASP A 146 14.46 -3.35 -7.37
CA ASP A 146 14.42 -1.94 -7.76
C ASP A 146 13.83 -1.08 -6.63
N GLY A 147 14.69 -0.29 -5.99
CA GLY A 147 14.33 0.63 -4.90
C GLY A 147 14.17 2.09 -5.34
N SER A 148 14.45 2.42 -6.61
CA SER A 148 14.58 3.81 -7.10
C SER A 148 13.35 4.66 -6.75
N THR A 149 12.17 4.23 -7.21
CA THR A 149 10.89 4.92 -6.95
C THR A 149 10.55 4.98 -5.47
N THR A 150 10.95 3.98 -4.68
CA THR A 150 10.73 3.99 -3.23
C THR A 150 11.50 5.13 -2.57
N PHE A 151 12.77 5.31 -2.92
CA PHE A 151 13.59 6.38 -2.35
C PHE A 151 13.13 7.77 -2.79
N GLU A 152 12.75 7.93 -4.06
CA GLU A 152 12.20 9.21 -4.56
C GLU A 152 10.90 9.59 -3.85
N LEU A 153 9.96 8.65 -3.72
CA LEU A 153 8.72 8.87 -2.97
C LEU A 153 8.97 9.09 -1.48
N ALA A 154 9.90 8.36 -0.86
CA ALA A 154 10.24 8.51 0.55
C ALA A 154 10.80 9.91 0.84
N LYS A 155 11.65 10.44 -0.05
CA LYS A 155 12.15 11.82 0.04
C LYS A 155 11.02 12.84 -0.05
N LYS A 156 10.08 12.64 -0.98
CA LYS A 156 8.91 13.52 -1.15
C LYS A 156 7.96 13.48 0.06
N LEU A 157 7.78 12.32 0.66
CA LEU A 157 6.84 12.06 1.77
C LEU A 157 7.50 12.15 3.15
N LEU A 158 8.74 12.65 3.22
CA LEU A 158 9.52 12.73 4.45
C LEU A 158 8.79 13.53 5.55
N ASN A 159 8.11 14.60 5.14
CA ASN A 159 7.43 15.56 6.01
C ASN A 159 5.89 15.40 5.97
N ASP A 160 5.37 14.26 5.52
CA ASP A 160 3.92 14.01 5.57
C ASP A 160 3.43 14.19 7.02
N SER A 161 2.27 14.80 7.23
CA SER A 161 1.73 15.01 8.58
C SER A 161 1.16 13.74 9.20
N GLU A 162 0.82 12.74 8.38
CA GLU A 162 0.03 11.60 8.81
C GLU A 162 0.90 10.47 9.41
N PRO A 163 0.67 10.05 10.67
CA PRO A 163 1.39 8.93 11.27
C PRO A 163 1.25 7.61 10.49
N LEU A 164 0.12 7.41 9.80
CA LEU A 164 -0.07 6.25 8.93
C LEU A 164 0.86 6.27 7.72
N MET A 165 1.16 7.46 7.17
CA MET A 165 2.16 7.59 6.10
C MET A 165 3.56 7.32 6.61
N HIS A 166 3.92 7.79 7.81
CA HIS A 166 5.23 7.48 8.40
C HIS A 166 5.47 5.97 8.51
N LYS A 167 4.45 5.20 8.89
CA LYS A 167 4.52 3.73 8.93
C LYS A 167 4.72 3.12 7.54
N ALA A 168 4.01 3.62 6.52
CA ALA A 168 4.15 3.12 5.14
C ALA A 168 5.55 3.41 4.59
N VAL A 169 6.02 4.66 4.69
CA VAL A 169 7.35 5.07 4.22
C VAL A 169 8.44 4.28 4.95
N GLY A 170 8.38 4.22 6.28
CA GLY A 170 9.35 3.46 7.08
C GLY A 170 9.34 1.97 6.74
N TRP A 171 8.16 1.38 6.50
CA TRP A 171 8.06 -0.02 6.06
C TRP A 171 8.70 -0.24 4.69
N MET A 172 8.41 0.60 3.68
CA MET A 172 9.00 0.40 2.36
C MET A 172 10.52 0.61 2.36
N LEU A 173 11.04 1.58 3.12
CA LEU A 173 12.48 1.73 3.36
C LEU A 173 13.09 0.48 4.03
N ARG A 174 12.42 -0.09 5.04
CA ARG A 174 12.84 -1.36 5.64
C ARG A 174 12.93 -2.47 4.60
N GLU A 175 11.95 -2.58 3.71
CA GLU A 175 11.94 -3.63 2.69
C GLU A 175 13.03 -3.43 1.64
N THR A 176 13.45 -2.20 1.30
CA THR A 176 14.63 -1.99 0.44
C THR A 176 15.90 -2.53 1.12
N GLY A 177 16.08 -2.29 2.41
CA GLY A 177 17.18 -2.82 3.21
C GLY A 177 17.23 -4.36 3.22
N LYS A 178 16.07 -4.99 3.50
CA LYS A 178 15.95 -6.45 3.60
C LYS A 178 16.07 -7.17 2.26
N ARG A 179 15.52 -6.60 1.20
CA ARG A 179 15.38 -7.29 -0.10
C ARG A 179 16.43 -6.88 -1.11
N ILE A 180 16.94 -5.67 -1.07
CA ILE A 180 17.93 -5.18 -2.04
C ILE A 180 19.31 -5.29 -1.41
N SER A 181 19.59 -4.44 -0.42
CA SER A 181 20.76 -4.55 0.44
C SER A 181 20.64 -3.59 1.61
N GLN A 182 21.24 -3.93 2.75
CA GLN A 182 21.31 -3.00 3.88
C GLN A 182 21.99 -1.67 3.48
N LYS A 183 22.98 -1.73 2.57
CA LYS A 183 23.74 -0.56 2.11
C LYS A 183 22.85 0.50 1.47
N VAL A 184 21.89 0.11 0.61
CA VAL A 184 21.01 1.11 -0.05
C VAL A 184 20.11 1.81 0.96
N LEU A 185 19.66 1.10 2.00
CA LEU A 185 18.90 1.71 3.08
C LEU A 185 19.77 2.68 3.88
N THR A 186 20.95 2.23 4.34
CA THR A 186 21.82 3.09 5.16
C THR A 186 22.26 4.33 4.39
N SER A 187 22.57 4.23 3.10
CA SER A 187 22.90 5.40 2.28
C SER A 187 21.77 6.44 2.20
N PHE A 188 20.51 6.01 2.22
CA PHE A 188 19.37 6.93 2.33
C PHE A 188 19.27 7.53 3.75
N LEU A 189 19.42 6.69 4.78
CA LEU A 189 19.33 7.12 6.18
C LEU A 189 20.45 8.11 6.55
N ASP A 190 21.67 7.91 6.06
CA ASP A 190 22.81 8.79 6.34
C ASP A 190 22.54 10.23 5.87
N GLN A 191 21.70 10.40 4.84
CA GLN A 191 21.32 11.71 4.29
C GLN A 191 20.08 12.31 4.95
N HIS A 192 19.14 11.48 5.43
CA HIS A 192 17.79 11.93 5.77
C HIS A 192 17.34 11.62 7.20
N ALA A 193 18.00 10.73 7.93
CA ALA A 193 17.53 10.22 9.22
C ALA A 193 17.30 11.31 10.27
N ALA A 194 18.14 12.36 10.29
CA ALA A 194 18.01 13.49 11.21
C ALA A 194 16.68 14.26 11.04
N GLN A 195 16.14 14.29 9.81
CA GLN A 195 14.88 14.97 9.48
C GLN A 195 13.66 14.04 9.58
N MET A 196 13.87 12.72 9.67
CA MET A 196 12.77 11.75 9.63
C MET A 196 11.86 11.86 10.87
N PRO A 197 10.53 11.76 10.69
CA PRO A 197 9.60 11.52 11.78
C PRO A 197 9.98 10.27 12.59
N ARG A 198 9.77 10.31 13.92
CA ARG A 198 10.27 9.26 14.83
C ARG A 198 9.67 7.89 14.49
N ILE A 199 8.41 7.86 14.09
CA ILE A 199 7.70 6.64 13.68
C ILE A 199 8.33 6.07 12.40
N MET A 200 8.57 6.93 11.40
CA MET A 200 9.16 6.54 10.13
C MET A 200 10.55 5.93 10.32
N LEU A 201 11.42 6.61 11.07
CA LEU A 201 12.76 6.13 11.36
C LEU A 201 12.72 4.79 12.12
N SER A 202 11.87 4.68 13.13
CA SER A 202 11.73 3.46 13.94
C SER A 202 11.35 2.23 13.10
N TYR A 203 10.42 2.39 12.14
CA TYR A 203 10.04 1.34 11.21
C TYR A 203 11.17 0.98 10.24
N ALA A 204 11.86 1.98 9.68
CA ALA A 204 12.92 1.77 8.70
C ALA A 204 14.08 0.95 9.29
N ILE A 205 14.48 1.23 10.54
CA ILE A 205 15.67 0.64 11.16
C ILE A 205 15.40 -0.61 11.99
N GLU A 206 14.15 -1.10 12.10
CA GLU A 206 13.80 -2.13 13.09
C GLU A 206 14.63 -3.42 12.99
N HIS A 207 15.05 -3.77 11.76
CA HIS A 207 15.79 -4.98 11.40
C HIS A 207 17.31 -4.80 11.44
N LEU A 208 17.79 -3.57 11.68
CA LEU A 208 19.22 -3.29 11.82
C LEU A 208 19.73 -3.73 13.20
N SER A 209 21.05 -3.87 13.31
CA SER A 209 21.70 -4.18 14.60
C SER A 209 21.38 -3.13 15.65
N ILE A 210 21.48 -3.50 16.94
CA ILE A 210 21.30 -2.55 18.06
C ILE A 210 22.21 -1.33 17.89
N LYS A 211 23.49 -1.54 17.54
CA LYS A 211 24.47 -0.45 17.35
C LYS A 211 24.01 0.55 16.27
N GLN A 212 23.56 0.05 15.12
CA GLN A 212 23.06 0.91 14.03
C GLN A 212 21.77 1.64 14.42
N ARG A 213 20.84 0.95 15.09
CA ARG A 213 19.60 1.57 15.56
C ARG A 213 19.87 2.71 16.53
N THR A 214 20.80 2.52 17.47
CA THR A 214 21.22 3.58 18.40
C THR A 214 21.88 4.74 17.65
N HIS A 215 22.78 4.46 16.71
CA HIS A 215 23.43 5.49 15.89
C HIS A 215 22.39 6.40 15.21
N TYR A 216 21.46 5.84 14.43
CA TYR A 216 20.47 6.65 13.72
C TYR A 216 19.48 7.38 14.64
N ARG A 217 19.14 6.79 15.79
CA ARG A 217 18.28 7.46 16.77
C ARG A 217 18.93 8.68 17.41
N ASN A 218 20.26 8.71 17.51
CA ASN A 218 21.02 9.81 18.10
C ASN A 218 21.32 10.94 17.10
N LEU A 219 21.00 10.77 15.80
CA LEU A 219 21.09 11.83 14.80
C LEU A 219 19.89 12.80 14.84
N LYS A 220 18.88 12.48 15.65
CA LYS A 220 17.67 13.26 15.84
C LYS A 220 17.71 13.96 17.19
#